data_AF-A0ABD3FNZ0-F1
#
_entry.id   AF-A0ABD3FNZ0-F1
#
_cell.length_a   1.000
_cell.length_b   1.000
_cell.length_c   1.000
_cell.angle_alpha   90.00
_cell.angle_beta   90.00
_cell.angle_gamma   90.00
#
_symmetry.space_group_name_H-M   'P 1'
#
loop_
_entity.id
_entity.type
_entity.pdbx_description
1 polymer ?
#
loop_
_entity_poly.entity_id
_entity_poly.type
_entity_poly.pdbx_seq_one_letter_code
_entity_poly.pdbx_strand_id
1 'polypeptide(L)'
;MITKIQTKNLTVGLAVRIYTGGTFGETELKDELELFDRMFDTSESDNRLNVLIVCSTNYSAGLKTEFEATDVEGQKIVSNSAGHSIDGFHNIHEIILLNLSTPEQRAKFFAIQDEAHQKALENIIEKAQVQVDNKK
;
A
#
# COMPACT_ATOMS: atom_id res chain seq x y z
N MET A 1 11.68 39.35 4.03
CA MET A 1 12.15 38.07 3.50
C MET A 1 10.92 37.24 3.14
N ILE A 2 10.67 36.99 1.86
CA ILE A 2 9.54 36.14 1.43
C ILE A 2 10.09 34.71 1.33
N THR A 3 9.68 33.82 2.23
CA THR A 3 10.00 32.41 2.14
C THR A 3 9.22 31.84 0.95
N LYS A 4 9.90 31.56 -0.17
CA LYS A 4 9.30 30.81 -1.27
C LYS A 4 8.93 29.43 -0.73
N ILE A 5 7.64 29.15 -0.61
CA ILE A 5 7.15 27.79 -0.40
C ILE A 5 7.52 27.03 -1.68
N GLN A 6 8.53 26.16 -1.62
CA GLN A 6 8.78 25.22 -2.69
C GLN A 6 7.65 24.20 -2.70
N THR A 7 6.77 24.32 -3.68
CA THR A 7 5.69 23.36 -3.92
C THR A 7 6.32 22.09 -4.48
N LYS A 8 6.37 21.01 -3.68
CA LYS A 8 6.77 19.69 -4.15
C LYS A 8 5.61 19.07 -4.92
N ASN A 9 5.88 18.55 -6.11
CA ASN A 9 4.91 17.73 -6.83
C ASN A 9 4.77 16.39 -6.09
N LEU A 10 3.55 15.94 -5.81
CA LEU A 10 3.31 14.63 -5.19
C LEU A 10 2.92 13.65 -6.29
N THR A 11 3.63 12.53 -6.39
CA THR A 11 3.18 11.36 -7.16
C THR A 11 2.86 10.24 -6.19
N VAL A 12 1.67 9.66 -6.37
CA VAL A 12 1.20 8.55 -5.54
C VAL A 12 0.93 7.34 -6.43
N GLY A 13 1.63 6.24 -6.16
CA GLY A 13 1.27 4.92 -6.66
C GLY A 13 0.31 4.25 -5.68
N LEU A 14 -0.66 3.49 -6.20
CA LEU A 14 -1.57 2.69 -5.40
C LEU A 14 -1.57 1.25 -5.92
N ALA A 15 -1.06 0.33 -5.11
CA ALA A 15 -1.13 -1.10 -5.34
C ALA A 15 -2.16 -1.71 -4.40
N VAL A 16 -3.27 -2.23 -4.94
CA VAL A 16 -4.28 -2.95 -4.15
C VAL A 16 -4.21 -4.42 -4.49
N ARG A 17 -3.86 -5.23 -3.51
CA ARG A 17 -3.78 -6.68 -3.63
C ARG A 17 -4.85 -7.36 -2.80
N ILE A 18 -5.75 -8.06 -3.47
CA ILE A 18 -6.81 -8.83 -2.83
C ILE A 18 -6.37 -10.29 -2.88
N TYR A 19 -5.79 -10.77 -1.78
CA TYR A 19 -5.44 -12.17 -1.62
C TYR A 19 -6.60 -12.93 -1.01
N THR A 20 -6.98 -13.99 -1.71
CA THR A 20 -7.99 -14.96 -1.32
C THR A 20 -7.34 -16.30 -0.91
N GLY A 21 -6.08 -16.51 -1.25
CA GLY A 21 -5.26 -17.61 -0.72
C GLY A 21 -3.78 -17.24 -0.85
N GLY A 22 -2.99 -17.51 0.19
CA GLY A 22 -1.63 -16.97 0.30
C GLY A 22 -1.60 -15.61 0.98
N THR A 23 -0.42 -15.00 1.02
CA THR A 23 -0.16 -13.77 1.76
C THR A 23 0.70 -12.84 0.91
N PHE A 24 0.46 -11.55 0.99
CA PHE A 24 1.38 -10.52 0.53
C PHE A 24 2.61 -10.49 1.43
N GLY A 25 3.76 -10.91 0.91
CA GLY A 25 5.03 -10.94 1.62
C GLY A 25 6.02 -9.91 1.08
N GLU A 26 7.27 -10.06 1.52
CA GLU A 26 8.38 -9.18 1.12
C GLU A 26 8.70 -9.28 -0.37
N THR A 27 8.54 -10.47 -0.97
CA THR A 27 8.75 -10.67 -2.41
C THR A 27 7.75 -9.86 -3.23
N GLU A 28 6.46 -9.95 -2.92
CA GLU A 28 5.44 -9.20 -3.64
C GLU A 28 5.58 -7.69 -3.39
N LEU A 29 5.97 -7.29 -2.18
CA LEU A 29 6.31 -5.89 -1.90
C LEU A 29 7.46 -5.42 -2.79
N LYS A 30 8.53 -6.22 -2.91
CA LYS A 30 9.65 -5.89 -3.78
C LYS A 30 9.23 -5.74 -5.25
N ASP A 31 8.36 -6.62 -5.75
CA ASP A 31 7.85 -6.52 -7.12
C ASP A 31 7.08 -5.20 -7.36
N GLU A 32 6.25 -4.76 -6.40
CA GLU A 32 5.57 -3.45 -6.51
C GLU A 32 6.55 -2.29 -6.50
N LEU A 33 7.59 -2.37 -5.67
CA LEU A 33 8.62 -1.34 -5.60
C LEU A 33 9.39 -1.25 -6.93
N GLU A 34 9.75 -2.38 -7.53
CA GLU A 34 10.39 -2.43 -8.85
C GLU A 34 9.50 -1.84 -9.94
N LEU A 35 8.21 -2.16 -9.93
CA LEU A 35 7.26 -1.61 -10.91
C LEU A 35 7.11 -0.10 -10.76
N PHE A 36 6.96 0.39 -9.53
CA PHE A 36 6.77 1.81 -9.28
C PHE A 36 8.04 2.62 -9.54
N ASP A 37 9.21 2.14 -9.11
CA ASP A 37 10.50 2.81 -9.33
C ASP A 37 10.80 2.97 -10.83
N ARG A 38 10.48 1.96 -11.64
CA ARG A 38 10.61 1.99 -13.11
C ARG A 38 9.71 3.00 -13.81
N MET A 39 8.69 3.55 -13.15
CA MET A 39 7.83 4.58 -13.74
C MET A 39 8.54 5.94 -13.83
N PHE A 40 9.67 6.10 -13.15
CA PHE A 40 10.41 7.35 -13.08
C PHE A 40 11.73 7.21 -13.83
N ASP A 41 11.95 8.09 -14.80
CA ASP A 41 13.24 8.17 -15.48
C ASP A 41 14.24 8.87 -14.57
N THR A 42 15.47 8.38 -14.52
CA THR A 42 16.52 8.86 -13.59
C THR A 42 17.02 10.26 -13.92
N SER A 43 16.51 10.87 -14.99
CA SER A 43 16.99 12.14 -15.55
C SER A 43 16.28 13.40 -15.06
N GLU A 44 15.15 13.31 -14.35
CA GLU A 44 14.43 14.50 -13.88
C GLU A 44 14.47 14.65 -12.36
N SER A 45 15.42 15.46 -11.90
CA SER A 45 15.58 15.95 -10.52
C SER A 45 14.49 16.96 -10.13
N ASP A 46 13.23 16.67 -10.42
CA ASP A 46 12.20 17.70 -10.47
C ASP A 46 11.31 17.65 -9.22
N ASN A 47 11.83 18.14 -8.09
CA ASN A 47 11.10 18.53 -6.87
C ASN A 47 9.85 17.70 -6.54
N ARG A 48 9.96 16.36 -6.59
CA ARG A 48 8.83 15.44 -6.49
C ARG A 48 8.97 14.52 -5.29
N LEU A 49 7.88 14.38 -4.54
CA LEU A 49 7.74 13.34 -3.54
C LEU A 49 7.00 12.17 -4.18
N ASN A 50 7.64 11.01 -4.28
CA ASN A 50 7.03 9.78 -4.80
C ASN A 50 6.69 8.86 -3.64
N VAL A 51 5.40 8.58 -3.48
CA VAL A 51 4.86 7.74 -2.40
C VAL A 51 4.20 6.52 -3.03
N LEU A 52 4.55 5.33 -2.58
CA LEU A 52 3.84 4.11 -2.93
C LEU A 52 2.92 3.70 -1.79
N ILE A 53 1.63 3.63 -2.05
CA ILE A 53 0.66 3.05 -1.12
C ILE A 53 0.41 1.61 -1.54
N VAL A 54 0.64 0.68 -0.62
CA VAL A 54 0.37 -0.75 -0.81
C VAL A 54 -0.71 -1.17 0.16
N CYS A 55 -1.76 -1.77 -0.37
CA CYS A 55 -2.90 -2.25 0.40
C CYS A 55 -3.08 -3.74 0.14
N SER A 56 -3.23 -4.54 1.20
CA SER A 56 -3.52 -5.96 1.06
C SER A 56 -4.55 -6.48 2.04
N THR A 57 -5.40 -7.40 1.57
CA THR A 57 -6.37 -8.13 2.40
C THR A 57 -5.73 -9.26 3.22
N ASN A 58 -4.49 -9.64 2.92
CA ASN A 58 -3.77 -10.62 3.71
C ASN A 58 -2.26 -10.43 3.60
N TYR A 59 -1.62 -10.01 4.69
CA TYR A 59 -0.16 -9.87 4.79
C TYR A 59 0.50 -11.12 5.38
N SER A 60 1.79 -11.33 5.08
CA SER A 60 2.63 -12.32 5.74
C SER A 60 2.75 -12.01 7.23
N ALA A 61 3.09 -13.01 8.06
CA ALA A 61 3.20 -12.80 9.51
C ALA A 61 4.19 -11.68 9.86
N GLY A 62 5.34 -11.61 9.18
CA GLY A 62 6.34 -10.57 9.37
C GLY A 62 5.78 -9.17 9.12
N LEU A 63 5.06 -8.96 8.01
CA LEU A 63 4.43 -7.68 7.69
C LEU A 63 3.18 -7.39 8.55
N LYS A 64 2.52 -8.41 9.10
CA LYS A 64 1.37 -8.22 10.00
C LYS A 64 1.76 -7.60 11.33
N THR A 65 2.83 -8.12 11.95
CA THR A 65 3.34 -7.61 13.23
C THR A 65 3.68 -6.13 13.16
N GLU A 66 4.04 -5.66 11.97
CA GLU A 66 4.36 -4.27 11.70
C GLU A 66 3.16 -3.31 11.78
N PHE A 67 1.92 -3.80 11.66
CA PHE A 67 0.70 -2.99 11.90
C PHE A 67 0.27 -2.96 13.37
N GLU A 68 0.77 -3.88 14.19
CA GLU A 68 0.48 -3.95 15.62
C GLU A 68 1.40 -3.00 16.40
N ALA A 69 2.53 -2.62 15.81
CA ALA A 69 3.54 -1.75 16.39
C ALA A 69 3.35 -0.25 16.08
N THR A 70 2.26 0.16 15.42
CA THR A 70 2.06 1.53 14.93
C THR A 70 1.00 2.31 15.71
N ASP A 71 1.23 3.62 15.87
CA ASP A 71 0.30 4.54 16.57
C ASP A 71 -1.05 4.75 15.83
N VAL A 72 -1.11 4.39 14.54
CA VAL A 72 -2.33 4.44 13.72
C VAL A 72 -2.80 3.03 13.41
N GLU A 73 -4.00 2.69 13.85
CA GLU A 73 -4.58 1.35 13.68
C GLU A 73 -4.67 0.96 12.19
N GLY A 74 -3.98 -0.12 11.81
CA GLY A 74 -4.03 -0.69 10.47
C GLY A 74 -3.25 0.07 9.40
N GLN A 75 -2.33 0.97 9.79
CA GLN A 75 -1.48 1.70 8.86
C GLN A 75 -0.03 1.70 9.33
N LYS A 76 0.90 1.44 8.40
CA LYS A 76 2.33 1.62 8.64
C LYS A 76 2.94 2.52 7.59
N ILE A 77 3.62 3.57 8.04
CA ILE A 77 4.45 4.41 7.18
C ILE A 77 5.88 3.89 7.29
N VAL A 78 6.45 3.48 6.15
CA VAL A 78 7.87 3.18 5.98
C VAL A 78 8.47 4.33 5.18
N SER A 79 9.00 5.33 5.88
CA SER A 79 9.68 6.48 5.27
C SER A 79 11.18 6.20 5.12
N ASN A 80 11.80 6.72 4.05
CA ASN A 80 13.26 6.73 3.91
C ASN A 80 13.98 7.62 4.95
N SER A 81 13.24 8.38 5.77
CA SER A 81 13.81 9.34 6.72
C SER A 81 14.18 8.69 8.06
N ALA A 82 15.30 7.97 8.08
CA ALA A 82 16.25 7.78 9.21
C ALA A 82 17.03 6.45 9.14
N GLY A 83 17.60 6.10 7.98
CA GLY A 83 18.59 5.01 7.91
C GLY A 83 18.04 3.63 7.55
N HIS A 84 16.77 3.53 7.15
CA HIS A 84 16.25 2.44 6.34
C HIS A 84 16.16 2.93 4.90
N SER A 85 17.27 2.86 4.16
CA SER A 85 17.16 2.88 2.71
C SER A 85 16.24 1.74 2.32
N ILE A 86 15.22 2.01 1.51
CA ILE A 86 14.57 0.97 0.72
C ILE A 86 15.64 0.53 -0.29
N ASP A 87 16.56 -0.33 0.16
CA ASP A 87 17.81 -0.64 -0.54
C ASP A 87 17.52 -1.02 -2.00
N GLY A 88 18.00 -0.20 -2.93
CA GLY A 88 17.84 -0.41 -4.37
C GLY A 88 16.75 0.41 -5.08
N PHE A 89 15.92 1.19 -4.36
CA PHE A 89 14.85 2.01 -4.96
C PHE A 89 15.08 3.50 -4.71
N HIS A 90 15.74 4.16 -5.68
CA HIS A 90 16.17 5.54 -5.53
C HIS A 90 15.06 6.56 -5.81
N ASN A 91 13.99 6.16 -6.53
CA ASN A 91 12.91 7.06 -6.88
C ASN A 91 11.77 7.06 -5.86
N ILE A 92 11.77 6.13 -4.89
CA ILE A 92 10.70 5.99 -3.89
C ILE A 92 11.10 6.67 -2.58
N HIS A 93 10.27 7.59 -2.12
CA HIS A 93 10.56 8.37 -0.92
C HIS A 93 9.86 7.81 0.32
N GLU A 94 8.62 7.35 0.15
CA GLU A 94 7.82 6.78 1.23
C GLU A 94 7.02 5.59 0.70
N ILE A 95 6.87 4.58 1.54
CA ILE A 95 5.94 3.47 1.36
C ILE A 95 4.92 3.55 2.47
N ILE A 96 3.64 3.50 2.13
CA ILE A 96 2.56 3.41 3.10
C ILE A 96 1.90 2.05 2.93
N LEU A 97 2.01 1.21 3.95
CA LEU A 97 1.27 -0.04 4.01
C LEU A 97 -0.07 0.21 4.69
N LEU A 98 -1.14 -0.21 4.04
CA LEU A 98 -2.50 -0.17 4.58
C LEU A 98 -3.01 -1.61 4.75
N ASN A 99 -3.49 -1.89 5.95
CA ASN A 99 -4.08 -3.18 6.28
C ASN A 99 -5.54 -3.18 5.81
N LEU A 100 -5.91 -4.12 4.93
CA LEU A 100 -7.29 -4.36 4.50
C LEU A 100 -7.80 -5.73 4.98
N SER A 101 -7.20 -6.30 6.02
CA SER A 101 -7.50 -7.67 6.46
C SER A 101 -8.89 -7.80 7.07
N THR A 102 -9.39 -6.75 7.72
CA THR A 102 -10.73 -6.77 8.33
C THR A 102 -11.77 -5.99 7.53
N PRO A 103 -13.07 -6.35 7.64
CA PRO A 103 -14.15 -5.58 7.02
C PRO A 103 -14.15 -4.10 7.43
N GLU A 104 -13.83 -3.80 8.69
CA GLU A 104 -13.77 -2.43 9.21
C GLU A 104 -12.66 -1.63 8.55
N GLN A 105 -11.49 -2.23 8.36
CA GLN A 105 -10.37 -1.60 7.69
C GLN A 105 -10.68 -1.35 6.20
N ARG A 106 -11.33 -2.29 5.53
CA ARG A 106 -11.82 -2.12 4.15
C ARG A 106 -12.84 -1.00 4.06
N ALA A 107 -13.83 -0.96 4.96
CA ALA A 107 -14.83 0.09 5.00
C ALA A 107 -14.19 1.47 5.21
N LYS A 108 -13.21 1.58 6.13
CA LYS A 108 -12.42 2.81 6.33
C LYS A 108 -11.69 3.24 5.04
N PHE A 109 -11.01 2.32 4.36
CA PHE A 109 -10.27 2.62 3.14
C PHE A 109 -11.16 3.10 1.99
N PHE A 110 -12.29 2.42 1.77
CA PHE A 110 -13.23 2.78 0.70
C PHE A 110 -14.24 3.87 1.11
N ALA A 111 -14.09 4.46 2.30
CA ALA A 111 -15.01 5.43 2.88
C ALA A 111 -16.49 4.97 2.85
N ILE A 112 -16.72 3.67 3.10
CA ILE A 112 -18.05 3.08 3.15
C ILE A 112 -18.70 3.42 4.49
N GLN A 113 -19.89 4.01 4.43
CA GLN A 113 -20.62 4.46 5.63
C GLN A 113 -21.87 3.64 5.92
N ASP A 114 -22.33 2.80 4.99
CA ASP A 114 -23.53 2.00 5.14
C ASP A 114 -23.29 0.49 4.96
N GLU A 115 -24.17 -0.27 5.61
CA GLU A 115 -24.08 -1.73 5.68
C GLU A 115 -24.32 -2.40 4.32
N ALA A 116 -25.09 -1.79 3.42
CA ALA A 116 -25.42 -2.38 2.13
C ALA A 116 -24.20 -2.41 1.20
N HIS A 117 -23.48 -1.30 1.10
CA HIS A 117 -22.22 -1.25 0.34
C HIS A 117 -21.13 -2.09 0.99
N GLN A 118 -21.07 -2.15 2.32
CA GLN A 118 -20.13 -3.02 3.02
C GLN A 118 -20.39 -4.49 2.65
N LYS A 119 -21.63 -4.96 2.76
CA LYS A 119 -22.01 -6.33 2.35
C LYS A 119 -21.72 -6.58 0.88
N ALA A 120 -21.95 -5.61 -0.01
CA ALA A 120 -21.64 -5.76 -1.43
C ALA A 120 -20.14 -5.95 -1.66
N LEU A 121 -19.29 -5.19 -0.98
CA LEU A 121 -17.83 -5.34 -1.04
C LEU A 121 -17.39 -6.72 -0.55
N GLU A 122 -17.88 -7.14 0.62
CA GLU A 122 -17.53 -8.45 1.19
C GLU A 122 -17.97 -9.60 0.28
N ASN A 123 -19.16 -9.50 -0.32
CA ASN A 123 -19.63 -10.48 -1.30
C ASN A 123 -18.75 -10.52 -2.56
N ILE A 124 -18.21 -9.39 -3.02
CA ILE A 124 -17.30 -9.35 -4.17
C ILE A 124 -15.99 -10.06 -3.83
N ILE A 125 -15.45 -9.80 -2.63
CA ILE A 125 -14.23 -10.44 -2.14
C ILE A 125 -14.45 -11.95 -1.98
N GLU A 126 -15.57 -12.37 -1.41
CA GLU A 126 -15.94 -13.79 -1.27
C GLU A 126 -16.19 -14.47 -2.63
N LYS A 127 -16.78 -13.78 -3.61
CA LYS A 127 -16.92 -14.36 -4.96
C LYS A 127 -15.57 -14.52 -5.65
N ALA A 128 -14.64 -13.58 -5.45
CA ALA A 128 -13.28 -13.71 -5.92
C ALA A 128 -12.56 -14.91 -5.27
N GLN A 129 -12.92 -15.26 -4.02
CA GLN A 129 -12.44 -16.47 -3.33
C GLN A 129 -12.81 -17.75 -4.08
N VAL A 130 -14.10 -17.95 -4.35
CA VAL A 130 -14.62 -19.18 -4.96
C VAL A 130 -14.05 -19.43 -6.37
N GLN A 131 -13.77 -18.36 -7.13
CA GLN A 131 -13.22 -18.49 -8.48
C GLN A 131 -11.73 -18.87 -8.50
N VAL A 132 -10.97 -18.52 -7.48
CA VAL A 132 -9.55 -18.88 -7.36
C VAL A 132 -9.40 -20.33 -6.93
N ASP A 133 -10.24 -20.80 -6.00
CA ASP A 133 -10.19 -22.17 -5.50
C ASP A 133 -10.63 -23.21 -6.54
N ASN A 134 -11.56 -22.86 -7.44
CA ASN A 134 -11.98 -23.72 -8.56
C ASN A 134 -10.98 -23.80 -9.72
N LYS A 135 -9.89 -23.02 -9.69
CA LYS A 135 -8.83 -23.01 -10.72
C LYS A 135 -7.55 -23.74 -10.28
N LYS A 136 -7.50 -24.24 -9.05
CA LYS A 136 -6.45 -25.13 -8.54
C LYS A 136 -6.89 -26.58 -8.65
#